data_AF-A0A2J7Q4P0-F1
#
_entry.id   AF-A0A2J7Q4P0-F1
#
_cell.length_a   1.000
_cell.length_b   1.000
_cell.length_c   1.000
_cell.angle_alpha   90.00
_cell.angle_beta   90.00
_cell.angle_gamma   90.00
#
_symmetry.space_group_name_H-M   'P 1'
#
loop_
_entity.id
_entity.type
_entity.pdbx_description
1 polymer ?
#
loop_
_entity_poly.entity_id
_entity_poly.type
_entity_poly.pdbx_seq_one_letter_code
_entity_poly.pdbx_strand_id
1 'polypeptide(L)'
;MADTSQAGQPPPAEPQTNGIEFDEEDKNKLRPADIDADMREMERRKRVEMIMNSRLFREELERIIELQMKDGGGPVGLLQQISDMMGVQGGRLHSGHMFKSSNCVVPINDIRGVESMGYAKGEKILRCKLASAYRLMDLYGWTQGVYNQISARLNQDQEHFLVNPFGMLYHEITASSLVKIDMQGSVVEQGTTNFGIDVAGFMLHSAIHAARPDIKCIIHIRTPSVLAMSSLKCGLLPLCHGAIVIGEVSQHPYLGGLFEPEEREKIARNLGPMNKVMFLANHGAVCCGETVEEAFFNVHHLVLACENQLKLMPLGVENLVLVPDETCKKVYEAARRPPDATPKQLQDSTDGPATSSKKEKPWRVGVVEFEALMRMLDNAGFRTGYIYRHPLVKGEPPRPRNDVEVPPAVSSLGYLLEEEELYKHGQWKKYIDGRKTHDRTRWLNSPNVYQKVEILETGTPDPKKITKVEMITFENKTESK
;
A
#
# COMPACT_ATOMS: atom_id res chain seq x y z
N MET A 1 -84.23 6.99 -33.94
CA MET A 1 -83.27 6.48 -32.95
C MET A 1 -82.00 7.28 -33.13
N ALA A 2 -81.55 7.96 -32.06
CA ALA A 2 -80.17 8.35 -31.69
C ALA A 2 -79.13 8.68 -32.79
N ASP A 3 -78.24 9.66 -32.70
CA ASP A 3 -77.99 10.77 -31.77
C ASP A 3 -76.86 11.63 -32.43
N THR A 4 -76.90 12.93 -32.16
CA THR A 4 -75.79 13.92 -32.04
C THR A 4 -74.64 14.03 -33.08
N SER A 5 -74.84 14.97 -34.00
CA SER A 5 -74.04 16.21 -34.26
C SER A 5 -72.50 16.20 -34.18
N GLN A 6 -71.89 16.42 -35.36
CA GLN A 6 -70.60 17.07 -35.57
C GLN A 6 -70.67 18.56 -35.20
N ALA A 7 -69.71 19.07 -34.42
CA ALA A 7 -69.30 20.47 -34.42
C ALA A 7 -67.85 20.57 -33.95
N GLY A 8 -66.97 21.12 -34.78
CA GLY A 8 -65.57 21.36 -34.46
C GLY A 8 -65.39 22.36 -33.31
N GLN A 9 -64.49 22.05 -32.39
CA GLN A 9 -64.02 22.93 -31.33
C GLN A 9 -62.52 23.22 -31.52
N PRO A 10 -62.05 24.42 -31.11
CA PRO A 10 -60.72 24.95 -31.36
C PRO A 10 -59.64 24.17 -30.58
N PRO A 11 -58.35 24.29 -30.96
CA PRO A 11 -57.28 23.54 -30.30
C PRO A 11 -57.22 23.88 -28.79
N PRO A 12 -56.94 22.90 -27.93
CA PRO A 12 -56.85 23.12 -26.49
C PRO A 12 -55.67 24.06 -26.17
N ALA A 13 -55.95 25.05 -25.34
CA ALA A 13 -54.98 25.99 -24.80
C ALA A 13 -53.83 25.26 -24.11
N GLU A 14 -52.60 25.71 -24.40
CA GLU A 14 -51.41 25.31 -23.66
C GLU A 14 -51.63 25.55 -22.16
N PRO A 15 -51.26 24.60 -21.28
CA PRO A 15 -51.34 24.83 -19.85
C PRO A 15 -50.41 26.00 -19.51
N GLN A 16 -50.97 27.07 -18.95
CA GLN A 16 -50.20 28.16 -18.36
C GLN A 16 -49.29 27.56 -17.27
N THR A 17 -48.02 27.38 -17.61
CA THR A 17 -46.98 27.08 -16.63
C THR A 17 -46.79 28.32 -15.80
N ASN A 18 -47.19 28.27 -14.52
CA ASN A 18 -46.67 29.22 -13.53
C ASN A 18 -45.14 29.19 -13.64
N GLY A 19 -44.57 30.30 -14.09
CA GLY A 19 -43.14 30.44 -14.37
C GLY A 19 -42.30 30.19 -13.14
N ILE A 20 -41.83 28.95 -13.00
CA ILE A 20 -40.68 28.59 -12.17
C ILE A 20 -39.80 27.74 -13.09
N GLU A 21 -38.79 28.38 -13.68
CA GLU A 21 -37.69 27.67 -14.31
C GLU A 21 -36.93 26.94 -13.20
N PHE A 22 -37.06 25.62 -13.15
CA PHE A 22 -36.22 24.79 -12.30
C PHE A 22 -34.91 24.52 -13.02
N ASP A 23 -33.81 25.01 -12.45
CA ASP A 23 -32.46 24.65 -12.86
C ASP A 23 -32.26 23.12 -12.75
N GLU A 24 -31.34 22.57 -13.54
CA GLU A 24 -31.01 21.12 -13.52
C GLU A 24 -30.58 20.62 -12.12
N GLU A 25 -30.14 21.53 -11.23
CA GLU A 25 -29.88 21.23 -9.82
C GLU A 25 -31.15 20.95 -9.00
N ASP A 26 -32.28 21.56 -9.32
CA ASP A 26 -33.53 21.38 -8.56
C ASP A 26 -34.27 20.11 -8.98
N LYS A 27 -34.13 19.65 -10.23
CA LYS A 27 -34.62 18.32 -10.65
C LYS A 27 -33.91 17.18 -9.91
N ASN A 28 -32.66 17.37 -9.48
CA ASN A 28 -31.92 16.37 -8.69
C ASN A 28 -32.34 16.34 -7.22
N LYS A 29 -32.92 17.41 -6.69
CA LYS A 29 -33.46 17.45 -5.31
C LYS A 29 -34.86 16.83 -5.19
N LEU A 30 -35.53 16.58 -6.32
CA LEU A 30 -36.88 16.02 -6.38
C LEU A 30 -36.94 14.50 -6.53
N ARG A 31 -35.80 13.80 -6.68
CA ARG A 31 -35.80 12.33 -6.77
C ARG A 31 -35.91 11.76 -5.35
N PRO A 32 -36.99 11.03 -5.01
CA PRO A 32 -37.05 10.30 -3.74
C PRO A 32 -35.86 9.34 -3.65
N ALA A 33 -35.25 9.22 -2.47
CA ALA A 33 -34.06 8.38 -2.23
C ALA A 33 -34.21 6.94 -2.74
N ASP A 34 -35.44 6.44 -2.82
CA ASP A 34 -35.80 5.13 -3.35
C ASP A 34 -35.54 4.99 -4.85
N ILE A 35 -35.72 6.06 -5.65
CA ILE A 35 -35.48 6.05 -7.10
C ILE A 35 -33.98 6.04 -7.41
N ASP A 36 -33.17 6.78 -6.63
CA ASP A 36 -31.71 6.73 -6.78
C ASP A 36 -31.13 5.40 -6.30
N ALA A 37 -31.72 4.77 -5.28
CA ALA A 37 -31.37 3.41 -4.90
C ALA A 37 -31.70 2.41 -6.02
N ASP A 38 -32.86 2.56 -6.66
CA ASP A 38 -33.30 1.67 -7.74
C ASP A 38 -32.50 1.88 -9.04
N MET A 39 -32.12 3.12 -9.37
CA MET A 39 -31.24 3.44 -10.50
C MET A 39 -29.83 2.86 -10.28
N ARG A 40 -29.31 2.93 -9.06
CA ARG A 40 -28.04 2.30 -8.67
C ARG A 40 -28.11 0.77 -8.73
N GLU A 41 -29.23 0.17 -8.32
CA GLU A 41 -29.43 -1.29 -8.44
C GLU A 41 -29.57 -1.70 -9.92
N MET A 42 -30.20 -0.87 -10.76
CA MET A 42 -30.28 -1.09 -12.20
C MET A 42 -28.89 -1.03 -12.86
N GLU A 43 -28.02 -0.09 -12.47
CA GLU A 43 -26.63 -0.03 -12.92
C GLU A 43 -25.79 -1.22 -12.41
N ARG A 44 -26.04 -1.67 -11.18
CA ARG A 44 -25.44 -2.91 -10.65
C ARG A 44 -25.85 -4.11 -11.47
N ARG A 45 -27.14 -4.27 -11.78
CA ARG A 45 -27.66 -5.35 -12.63
C ARG A 45 -27.07 -5.31 -14.04
N LYS A 46 -26.95 -4.13 -14.65
CA LYS A 46 -26.27 -3.96 -15.95
C LYS A 46 -24.80 -4.37 -15.91
N ARG A 47 -24.06 -4.01 -14.84
CA ARG A 47 -22.67 -4.45 -14.66
C ARG A 47 -22.55 -5.96 -14.47
N VAL A 48 -23.42 -6.56 -13.67
CA VAL A 48 -23.46 -8.02 -13.47
C VAL A 48 -23.80 -8.74 -14.78
N GLU A 49 -24.77 -8.23 -15.54
CA GLU A 49 -25.14 -8.77 -16.84
C GLU A 49 -23.98 -8.68 -17.85
N MET A 50 -23.25 -7.56 -17.86
CA MET A 50 -22.05 -7.37 -18.69
C MET A 50 -20.92 -8.35 -18.33
N ILE A 51 -20.72 -8.61 -17.04
CA ILE A 51 -19.75 -9.61 -16.54
C ILE A 51 -20.18 -11.02 -16.92
N MET A 52 -21.46 -11.36 -16.71
CA MET A 52 -22.02 -12.68 -17.05
C MET A 52 -22.06 -12.95 -18.56
N ASN A 53 -22.13 -11.91 -19.39
CA ASN A 53 -22.07 -11.99 -20.85
C ASN A 53 -20.64 -11.86 -21.41
N SER A 54 -19.64 -11.59 -20.56
CA SER A 54 -18.24 -11.56 -20.98
C SER A 54 -17.75 -12.97 -21.28
N ARG A 55 -17.32 -13.17 -22.54
CA ARG A 55 -16.74 -14.43 -23.00
C ARG A 55 -15.50 -14.84 -22.21
N LEU A 56 -14.65 -13.87 -21.86
CA LEU A 56 -13.44 -14.09 -21.07
C LEU A 56 -13.75 -14.52 -19.64
N PHE A 57 -14.83 -13.97 -19.04
CA PHE A 57 -15.27 -14.37 -17.71
C PHE A 57 -15.82 -15.80 -17.70
N ARG A 58 -16.60 -16.17 -18.73
CA ARG A 58 -17.11 -17.55 -18.87
C ARG A 58 -15.98 -18.56 -19.05
N GLU A 59 -15.02 -18.27 -19.93
CA GLU A 59 -13.87 -19.14 -20.20
C GLU A 59 -13.01 -19.35 -18.93
N GLU A 60 -12.82 -18.31 -18.11
CA GLU A 60 -12.07 -18.42 -16.85
C GLU A 60 -12.86 -19.15 -15.75
N LEU A 61 -14.18 -18.97 -15.70
CA LEU A 61 -15.06 -19.64 -14.73
C LEU A 61 -15.16 -21.15 -15.04
N GLU A 62 -15.25 -21.51 -16.32
CA GLU A 62 -15.16 -22.91 -16.79
C GLU A 62 -13.82 -23.54 -16.41
N ARG A 63 -12.71 -22.82 -16.62
CA ARG A 63 -11.37 -23.28 -16.23
C ARG A 63 -11.25 -23.56 -14.73
N ILE A 64 -11.83 -22.71 -13.88
CA ILE A 64 -11.80 -22.86 -12.41
C ILE A 64 -12.65 -24.06 -11.98
N ILE A 65 -13.83 -24.24 -12.58
CA ILE A 65 -14.70 -25.40 -12.30
C ILE A 65 -14.00 -26.70 -12.73
N GLU A 66 -13.41 -26.75 -13.92
CA GLU A 66 -12.67 -27.92 -14.40
C GLU A 66 -11.47 -28.27 -13.52
N LEU A 67 -10.72 -27.25 -13.08
CA LEU A 67 -9.60 -27.43 -12.15
C LEU A 67 -10.07 -27.99 -10.80
N GLN A 68 -11.20 -27.53 -10.26
CA GLN A 68 -11.72 -28.04 -8.99
C GLN A 68 -12.38 -29.42 -9.10
N MET A 69 -13.07 -29.72 -10.20
CA MET A 69 -13.61 -31.06 -10.47
C MET A 69 -12.49 -32.10 -10.58
N LYS A 70 -11.31 -31.69 -11.08
CA LYS A 70 -10.12 -32.53 -11.16
C LYS A 70 -9.38 -32.67 -9.82
N ASP A 71 -9.44 -31.66 -8.95
CA ASP A 71 -8.71 -31.61 -7.67
C ASP A 71 -9.55 -31.97 -6.42
N GLY A 72 -10.84 -32.28 -6.57
CA GLY A 72 -11.70 -32.80 -5.50
C GLY A 72 -12.03 -31.81 -4.37
N GLY A 73 -11.94 -30.49 -4.62
CA GLY A 73 -12.28 -29.46 -3.63
C GLY A 73 -13.79 -29.33 -3.42
N GLY A 74 -14.26 -29.39 -2.17
CA GLY A 74 -15.68 -29.24 -1.84
C GLY A 74 -16.27 -27.85 -2.20
N PRO A 75 -17.60 -27.73 -2.27
CA PRO A 75 -18.32 -26.59 -2.86
C PRO A 75 -18.05 -25.23 -2.18
N VAL A 76 -17.51 -25.22 -0.96
CA VAL A 76 -17.18 -24.01 -0.19
C VAL A 76 -15.98 -23.27 -0.79
N GLY A 77 -15.00 -24.00 -1.36
CA GLY A 77 -13.83 -23.38 -2.00
C GLY A 77 -14.18 -22.67 -3.31
N LEU A 78 -15.13 -23.24 -4.07
CA LEU A 78 -15.64 -22.65 -5.31
C LEU A 78 -16.36 -21.33 -5.03
N LEU A 79 -17.24 -21.31 -4.01
CA LEU A 79 -17.99 -20.11 -3.64
C LEU A 79 -17.07 -18.97 -3.15
N GLN A 80 -15.98 -19.29 -2.45
CA GLN A 80 -15.02 -18.27 -2.02
C GLN A 80 -14.24 -17.68 -3.20
N GLN A 81 -13.74 -18.52 -4.13
CA GLN A 81 -13.03 -18.02 -5.31
C GLN A 81 -13.95 -17.25 -6.27
N ILE A 82 -15.21 -17.68 -6.40
CA ILE A 82 -16.23 -16.94 -7.16
C ILE A 82 -16.56 -15.61 -6.46
N SER A 83 -16.67 -15.59 -5.13
CA SER A 83 -16.90 -14.35 -4.35
C SER A 83 -15.73 -13.37 -4.46
N ASP A 84 -14.49 -13.87 -4.44
CA ASP A 84 -13.26 -13.08 -4.61
C ASP A 84 -13.14 -12.52 -6.05
N MET A 85 -13.64 -13.26 -7.04
CA MET A 85 -13.66 -12.82 -8.44
C MET A 85 -14.81 -11.85 -8.75
N MET A 86 -15.93 -11.96 -8.04
CA MET A 86 -17.12 -11.10 -8.22
C MET A 86 -17.16 -9.88 -7.29
N GLY A 87 -16.17 -9.71 -6.40
CA GLY A 87 -16.06 -8.54 -5.52
C GLY A 87 -17.18 -8.41 -4.48
N VAL A 88 -17.88 -9.50 -4.15
CA VAL A 88 -19.01 -9.46 -3.22
C VAL A 88 -18.47 -9.53 -1.79
N GLN A 89 -18.33 -8.38 -1.13
CA GLN A 89 -18.20 -8.32 0.33
C GLN A 89 -19.55 -8.68 0.97
N GLY A 90 -19.75 -9.98 1.23
CA GLY A 90 -20.86 -10.48 2.04
C GLY A 90 -20.56 -10.29 3.53
N GLY A 91 -21.28 -9.36 4.16
CA GLY A 91 -21.13 -9.02 5.57
C GLY A 91 -21.27 -10.21 6.53
N ARG A 92 -20.48 -10.18 7.60
CA ARG A 92 -20.72 -10.97 8.81
C ARG A 92 -20.78 -10.05 10.02
N LEU A 93 -21.99 -9.84 10.54
CA LEU A 93 -22.22 -9.29 11.86
C LEU A 93 -22.07 -10.41 12.91
N HIS A 94 -21.12 -10.21 13.82
CA HIS A 94 -21.05 -10.58 15.24
C HIS A 94 -21.69 -11.89 15.75
N SER A 95 -20.84 -12.80 16.22
CA SER A 95 -20.97 -13.35 17.58
C SER A 95 -19.61 -13.88 18.07
N GLY A 96 -19.30 -13.63 19.34
CA GLY A 96 -17.95 -13.60 19.89
C GLY A 96 -17.18 -14.93 19.87
N HIS A 97 -15.97 -14.88 19.36
CA HIS A 97 -14.86 -15.72 19.83
C HIS A 97 -13.53 -15.03 19.51
N MET A 98 -12.87 -14.57 20.56
CA MET A 98 -11.48 -14.13 20.54
C MET A 98 -10.59 -15.38 20.43
N PHE A 99 -9.62 -15.31 19.52
CA PHE A 99 -8.44 -16.16 19.32
C PHE A 99 -8.45 -17.26 18.23
N LYS A 100 -7.50 -17.03 17.30
CA LYS A 100 -6.78 -17.98 16.42
C LYS A 100 -7.55 -18.54 15.21
N SER A 101 -7.83 -17.65 14.27
CA SER A 101 -7.77 -17.97 12.84
C SER A 101 -6.54 -17.30 12.24
N SER A 102 -5.89 -17.94 11.26
CA SER A 102 -4.77 -17.37 10.52
C SER A 102 -5.13 -15.96 10.04
N ASN A 103 -4.51 -14.92 10.60
CA ASN A 103 -4.93 -13.51 10.47
C ASN A 103 -5.08 -13.12 8.99
N CYS A 104 -6.32 -13.08 8.49
CA CYS A 104 -6.64 -12.52 7.19
C CYS A 104 -6.64 -10.99 7.34
N VAL A 105 -5.46 -10.38 7.27
CA VAL A 105 -5.33 -8.92 7.22
C VAL A 105 -5.69 -8.43 5.82
N VAL A 106 -6.42 -7.31 5.77
CA VAL A 106 -6.78 -6.67 4.49
C VAL A 106 -5.51 -6.18 3.80
N PRO A 107 -5.25 -6.60 2.54
CA PRO A 107 -4.07 -6.16 1.82
C PRO A 107 -4.15 -4.67 1.50
N ILE A 108 -3.05 -3.95 1.69
CA ILE A 108 -2.92 -2.53 1.36
C ILE A 108 -2.89 -2.32 -0.15
N ASN A 109 -2.14 -3.16 -0.88
CA ASN A 109 -2.05 -3.13 -2.33
C ASN A 109 -3.20 -3.94 -2.97
N ASP A 110 -4.39 -3.36 -2.91
CA ASP A 110 -5.63 -3.96 -3.42
C ASP A 110 -6.02 -3.47 -4.83
N ILE A 111 -5.33 -2.46 -5.37
CA ILE A 111 -5.53 -1.95 -6.73
C ILE A 111 -5.24 -3.06 -7.76
N ARG A 112 -6.28 -3.58 -8.43
CA ARG A 112 -6.19 -4.67 -9.42
C ARG A 112 -7.01 -4.38 -10.68
N GLY A 113 -6.78 -5.16 -11.74
CA GLY A 113 -7.61 -5.16 -12.95
C GLY A 113 -7.81 -3.77 -13.59
N VAL A 114 -9.06 -3.43 -13.88
CA VAL A 114 -9.47 -2.18 -14.56
C VAL A 114 -9.12 -0.93 -13.72
N GLU A 115 -9.20 -1.01 -12.40
CA GLU A 115 -8.80 0.10 -11.50
C GLU A 115 -7.31 0.40 -11.60
N SER A 116 -6.49 -0.64 -11.84
CA SER A 116 -5.08 -0.47 -12.13
C SER A 116 -4.86 0.32 -13.43
N MET A 117 -5.75 0.27 -14.41
CA MET A 117 -5.60 1.03 -15.65
C MET A 117 -5.95 2.52 -15.46
N GLY A 118 -6.76 2.85 -14.45
CA GLY A 118 -7.16 4.23 -14.13
C GLY A 118 -6.07 5.07 -13.45
N TYR A 119 -5.13 4.44 -12.74
CA TYR A 119 -4.10 5.17 -11.99
C TYR A 119 -2.75 5.24 -12.71
N ALA A 120 -2.16 6.44 -12.73
CA ALA A 120 -0.77 6.60 -13.10
C ALA A 120 0.15 5.81 -12.15
N LYS A 121 1.28 5.30 -12.66
CA LYS A 121 2.23 4.50 -11.86
C LYS A 121 2.69 5.22 -10.59
N GLY A 122 2.93 6.53 -10.67
CA GLY A 122 3.31 7.35 -9.51
C GLY A 122 2.21 7.45 -8.46
N GLU A 123 0.95 7.57 -8.89
CA GLU A 123 -0.22 7.62 -8.01
C GLU A 123 -0.40 6.33 -7.23
N LYS A 124 -0.32 5.17 -7.90
CA LYS A 124 -0.43 3.87 -7.23
C LYS A 124 0.59 3.71 -6.11
N ILE A 125 1.85 4.04 -6.40
CA ILE A 125 2.94 3.95 -5.42
C ILE A 125 2.64 4.89 -4.24
N LEU A 126 2.16 6.10 -4.49
CA LEU A 126 1.83 7.05 -3.43
C LEU A 126 0.65 6.56 -2.58
N ARG A 127 -0.42 6.05 -3.21
CA ARG A 127 -1.57 5.45 -2.53
C ARG A 127 -1.14 4.31 -1.60
N CYS A 128 -0.32 3.38 -2.09
CA CYS A 128 0.20 2.28 -1.28
C CYS A 128 1.05 2.78 -0.10
N LYS A 129 1.95 3.76 -0.32
CA LYS A 129 2.77 4.33 0.77
C LYS A 129 1.92 5.04 1.82
N LEU A 130 0.96 5.85 1.37
CA LEU A 130 0.07 6.59 2.26
C LEU A 130 -0.81 5.64 3.07
N ALA A 131 -1.44 4.65 2.42
CA ALA A 131 -2.19 3.60 3.10
C ALA A 131 -1.33 2.80 4.09
N SER A 132 -0.05 2.57 3.78
CA SER A 132 0.89 1.96 4.73
C SER A 132 1.16 2.85 5.94
N ALA A 133 1.27 4.18 5.77
CA ALA A 133 1.38 5.10 6.89
C ALA A 133 0.13 5.05 7.80
N TYR A 134 -1.08 4.96 7.24
CA TYR A 134 -2.30 4.74 8.02
C TYR A 134 -2.22 3.45 8.85
N ARG A 135 -1.80 2.32 8.26
CA ARG A 135 -1.62 1.04 8.98
C ARG A 135 -0.59 1.14 10.09
N LEU A 136 0.53 1.82 9.86
CA LEU A 136 1.54 2.03 10.89
C LEU A 136 0.98 2.85 12.05
N MET A 137 0.30 3.96 11.77
CA MET A 137 -0.32 4.80 12.80
C MET A 137 -1.30 4.02 13.69
N ASP A 138 -2.04 3.07 13.11
CA ASP A 138 -2.92 2.16 13.84
C ASP A 138 -2.14 1.15 14.69
N LEU A 139 -1.13 0.48 14.12
CA LEU A 139 -0.28 -0.48 14.84
C LEU A 139 0.49 0.14 16.01
N TYR A 140 0.90 1.40 15.89
CA TYR A 140 1.52 2.15 16.99
C TYR A 140 0.51 2.67 18.02
N GLY A 141 -0.79 2.50 17.80
CA GLY A 141 -1.85 2.98 18.71
C GLY A 141 -2.00 4.49 18.74
N TRP A 142 -1.62 5.18 17.65
CA TRP A 142 -1.64 6.65 17.56
C TRP A 142 -2.92 7.20 16.95
N THR A 143 -3.88 6.33 16.65
CA THR A 143 -5.19 6.67 16.11
C THR A 143 -6.09 7.27 17.19
N GLN A 144 -6.95 8.21 16.81
CA GLN A 144 -7.99 8.77 17.68
C GLN A 144 -9.33 8.75 16.96
N GLY A 145 -9.95 7.56 16.97
CA GLY A 145 -11.19 7.30 16.23
C GLY A 145 -11.02 7.62 14.74
N VAL A 146 -11.99 8.34 14.18
CA VAL A 146 -12.07 8.66 12.75
C VAL A 146 -11.59 10.08 12.39
N TYR A 147 -11.09 10.84 13.38
CA TYR A 147 -10.84 12.28 13.26
C TYR A 147 -9.38 12.65 12.95
N ASN A 148 -8.49 11.67 12.82
CA ASN A 148 -7.11 11.96 12.41
C ASN A 148 -7.04 12.06 10.89
N GLN A 149 -6.21 12.97 10.39
CA GLN A 149 -6.07 13.26 8.97
C GLN A 149 -4.62 13.08 8.50
N ILE A 150 -4.44 12.41 7.35
CA ILE A 150 -3.17 12.40 6.62
C ILE A 150 -3.43 12.82 5.18
N SER A 151 -2.72 13.83 4.69
CA SER A 151 -2.76 14.24 3.29
C SER A 151 -1.45 13.93 2.60
N ALA A 152 -1.53 13.55 1.31
CA ALA A 152 -0.36 13.52 0.43
C ALA A 152 -0.65 14.21 -0.90
N ARG A 153 0.20 15.16 -1.30
CA ARG A 153 0.16 15.85 -2.58
C ARG A 153 0.56 14.87 -3.69
N LEU A 154 -0.34 14.66 -4.65
CA LEU A 154 -0.15 13.75 -5.77
C LEU A 154 0.54 14.45 -6.94
N ASN A 155 -0.05 15.57 -7.39
CA ASN A 155 0.46 16.37 -8.50
C ASN A 155 0.62 17.82 -8.03
N GLN A 156 1.78 18.41 -8.28
CA GLN A 156 2.06 19.79 -7.90
C GLN A 156 1.37 20.79 -8.83
N ASP A 157 1.23 20.45 -10.11
CA ASP A 157 0.66 21.37 -11.12
C ASP A 157 -0.88 21.46 -11.01
N GLN A 158 -1.53 20.35 -10.64
CA GLN A 158 -2.99 20.26 -10.51
C GLN A 158 -3.46 20.46 -9.06
N GLU A 159 -2.54 20.58 -8.10
CA GLU A 159 -2.86 20.69 -6.67
C GLU A 159 -3.85 19.61 -6.17
N HIS A 160 -3.65 18.38 -6.62
CA HIS A 160 -4.44 17.23 -6.17
C HIS A 160 -3.80 16.57 -4.95
N PHE A 161 -4.63 16.15 -4.00
CA PHE A 161 -4.23 15.52 -2.75
C PHE A 161 -4.97 14.20 -2.55
N LEU A 162 -4.30 13.25 -1.90
CA LEU A 162 -4.88 12.00 -1.42
C LEU A 162 -5.15 12.12 0.08
N VAL A 163 -6.36 11.74 0.49
CA VAL A 163 -6.83 11.79 1.88
C VAL A 163 -7.59 10.51 2.24
N ASN A 164 -7.71 10.24 3.55
CA ASN A 164 -8.61 9.18 4.00
C ASN A 164 -10.08 9.58 3.82
N PRO A 165 -10.94 8.61 3.47
CA PRO A 165 -12.38 8.77 3.66
C PRO A 165 -12.74 8.97 5.14
N PHE A 166 -13.65 9.89 5.39
CA PHE A 166 -14.16 10.18 6.73
C PHE A 166 -15.16 9.11 7.17
N GLY A 167 -14.89 8.49 8.32
CA GLY A 167 -15.68 7.40 8.88
C GLY A 167 -14.99 6.03 8.85
N MET A 168 -13.90 5.87 8.08
CA MET A 168 -13.09 4.66 8.11
C MET A 168 -12.02 4.73 9.20
N LEU A 169 -11.80 3.61 9.88
CA LEU A 169 -10.67 3.45 10.80
C LEU A 169 -9.39 3.20 10.00
N TYR A 170 -8.24 3.54 10.59
CA TYR A 170 -6.95 3.48 9.89
C TYR A 170 -6.55 2.04 9.53
N HIS A 171 -7.00 1.03 10.28
CA HIS A 171 -6.84 -0.39 9.92
C HIS A 171 -7.79 -0.87 8.82
N GLU A 172 -8.66 -0.03 8.28
CA GLU A 172 -9.52 -0.37 7.14
C GLU A 172 -8.98 0.24 5.85
N ILE A 173 -8.14 1.28 5.95
CA ILE A 173 -7.60 2.00 4.79
C ILE A 173 -6.77 1.09 3.89
N THR A 174 -7.05 1.15 2.59
CA THR A 174 -6.31 0.50 1.52
C THR A 174 -5.87 1.51 0.47
N ALA A 175 -5.07 1.09 -0.52
CA ALA A 175 -4.61 2.00 -1.57
C ALA A 175 -5.77 2.49 -2.46
N SER A 176 -6.73 1.61 -2.78
CA SER A 176 -7.90 1.98 -3.59
C SER A 176 -8.96 2.77 -2.81
N SER A 177 -9.03 2.63 -1.47
CA SER A 177 -10.01 3.34 -0.65
C SER A 177 -9.70 4.83 -0.44
N LEU A 178 -8.48 5.29 -0.78
CA LEU A 178 -8.09 6.69 -0.64
C LEU A 178 -8.86 7.56 -1.64
N VAL A 179 -9.26 8.75 -1.19
CA VAL A 179 -10.02 9.72 -1.97
C VAL A 179 -9.06 10.79 -2.51
N LYS A 180 -9.22 11.17 -3.77
CA LYS A 180 -8.48 12.27 -4.41
C LYS A 180 -9.32 13.53 -4.40
N ILE A 181 -8.74 14.61 -3.91
CA ILE A 181 -9.41 15.90 -3.73
C ILE A 181 -8.56 17.03 -4.30
N ASP A 182 -9.18 18.17 -4.57
CA ASP A 182 -8.48 19.41 -4.91
C ASP A 182 -8.10 20.23 -3.66
N MET A 183 -7.49 21.40 -3.86
CA MET A 183 -7.08 22.31 -2.78
C MET A 183 -8.27 22.85 -1.97
N GLN A 184 -9.46 22.92 -2.56
CA GLN A 184 -10.69 23.39 -1.91
C GLN A 184 -11.39 22.27 -1.13
N GLY A 185 -10.93 21.02 -1.25
CA GLY A 185 -11.55 19.86 -0.62
C GLY A 185 -12.73 19.29 -1.39
N SER A 186 -12.88 19.61 -2.68
CA SER A 186 -13.85 18.96 -3.54
C SER A 186 -13.29 17.63 -4.06
N VAL A 187 -14.15 16.61 -4.10
CA VAL A 187 -13.76 15.26 -4.50
C VAL A 187 -13.60 15.21 -6.02
N VAL A 188 -12.37 14.97 -6.46
CA VAL A 188 -12.03 14.76 -7.87
C VAL A 188 -12.22 13.29 -8.24
N GLU A 189 -11.89 12.38 -7.32
CA GLU A 189 -12.10 10.96 -7.50
C GLU A 189 -12.32 10.25 -6.16
N GLN A 190 -13.37 9.44 -6.11
CA GLN A 190 -13.93 8.85 -4.91
C GLN A 190 -13.18 7.57 -4.44
N GLY A 191 -12.27 7.02 -5.25
CA GLY A 191 -11.66 5.71 -4.99
C GLY A 191 -12.72 4.61 -4.99
N THR A 192 -12.53 3.57 -4.18
CA THR A 192 -13.46 2.43 -4.05
C THR A 192 -14.44 2.54 -2.88
N THR A 193 -14.51 3.71 -2.24
CA THR A 193 -15.29 3.95 -1.02
C THR A 193 -16.48 4.87 -1.28
N ASN A 194 -17.58 4.71 -0.53
CA ASN A 194 -18.74 5.62 -0.62
C ASN A 194 -18.72 6.71 0.47
N PHE A 195 -17.69 6.73 1.31
CA PHE A 195 -17.56 7.71 2.39
C PHE A 195 -17.10 9.07 1.86
N GLY A 196 -17.61 10.15 2.47
CA GLY A 196 -17.15 11.51 2.19
C GLY A 196 -15.76 11.79 2.76
N ILE A 197 -15.38 13.07 2.81
CA ILE A 197 -14.13 13.52 3.43
C ILE A 197 -14.40 14.49 4.57
N ASP A 198 -13.45 14.63 5.49
CA ASP A 198 -13.47 15.69 6.50
C ASP A 198 -12.88 16.96 5.90
N VAL A 199 -13.74 17.79 5.30
CA VAL A 199 -13.33 19.06 4.69
C VAL A 199 -12.71 19.98 5.74
N ALA A 200 -13.28 20.04 6.95
CA ALA A 200 -12.79 20.91 8.01
C ALA A 200 -11.38 20.51 8.48
N GLY A 201 -11.13 19.21 8.66
CA GLY A 201 -9.80 18.69 8.95
C GLY A 201 -8.80 18.96 7.82
N PHE A 202 -9.24 18.86 6.57
CA PHE A 202 -8.38 19.14 5.41
C PHE A 202 -8.03 20.63 5.25
N MET A 203 -8.84 21.57 5.73
CA MET A 203 -8.55 23.01 5.63
C MET A 203 -7.20 23.42 6.26
N LEU A 204 -6.81 22.76 7.34
CA LEU A 204 -5.49 22.97 7.95
C LEU A 204 -4.37 22.48 7.02
N HIS A 205 -4.56 21.31 6.42
CA HIS A 205 -3.59 20.71 5.50
C HIS A 205 -3.49 21.55 4.21
N SER A 206 -4.61 22.06 3.69
CA SER A 206 -4.64 22.91 2.49
C SER A 206 -3.91 24.23 2.72
N ALA A 207 -4.10 24.87 3.89
CA ALA A 207 -3.37 26.08 4.25
C ALA A 207 -1.85 25.86 4.28
N ILE A 208 -1.39 24.76 4.87
CA ILE A 208 0.04 24.41 4.92
C ILE A 208 0.57 24.06 3.52
N HIS A 209 -0.16 23.23 2.76
CA HIS A 209 0.25 22.85 1.41
C HIS A 209 0.34 24.04 0.46
N ALA A 210 -0.59 25.00 0.56
CA ALA A 210 -0.57 26.23 -0.23
C ALA A 210 0.62 27.13 0.15
N ALA A 211 0.91 27.25 1.45
CA ALA A 211 2.04 28.05 1.93
C ALA A 211 3.42 27.42 1.62
N ARG A 212 3.49 26.09 1.59
CA ARG A 212 4.74 25.33 1.46
C ARG A 212 4.62 24.26 0.37
N PRO A 213 4.87 24.63 -0.91
CA PRO A 213 4.81 23.68 -2.03
C PRO A 213 5.83 22.53 -1.95
N ASP A 214 6.91 22.69 -1.17
CA ASP A 214 7.89 21.63 -0.91
C ASP A 214 7.31 20.49 -0.04
N ILE A 215 6.29 20.78 0.78
CA ILE A 215 5.65 19.80 1.64
C ILE A 215 4.67 18.95 0.81
N LYS A 216 4.96 17.65 0.74
CA LYS A 216 4.16 16.68 -0.01
C LYS A 216 3.33 15.77 0.87
N CYS A 217 3.64 15.62 2.15
CA CYS A 217 2.82 14.84 3.07
C CYS A 217 2.71 15.56 4.41
N ILE A 218 1.51 15.54 4.98
CA ILE A 218 1.21 16.11 6.29
C ILE A 218 0.44 15.07 7.10
N ILE A 219 0.93 14.75 8.28
CA ILE A 219 0.27 13.89 9.26
C ILE A 219 -0.14 14.75 10.45
N HIS A 220 -1.43 14.81 10.73
CA HIS A 220 -1.95 15.43 11.94
C HIS A 220 -2.04 14.37 13.05
N ILE A 221 -1.35 14.63 14.16
CA ILE A 221 -1.26 13.71 15.28
C ILE A 221 -1.72 14.35 16.60
N ARG A 222 -2.54 13.60 17.35
CA ARG A 222 -3.17 14.07 18.60
C ARG A 222 -2.97 13.11 19.77
N THR A 223 -1.96 12.22 19.72
CA THR A 223 -1.66 11.31 20.85
C THR A 223 -1.60 12.07 22.18
N PRO A 224 -2.02 11.46 23.31
CA PRO A 224 -2.06 12.16 24.60
C PRO A 224 -0.74 12.87 24.97
N SER A 225 0.40 12.22 24.68
CA SER A 225 1.73 12.78 24.93
C SER A 225 2.01 14.03 24.10
N VAL A 226 1.70 13.99 22.81
CA VAL A 226 1.85 15.16 21.91
C VAL A 226 0.88 16.28 22.28
N LEU A 227 -0.37 15.93 22.61
CA LEU A 227 -1.38 16.89 23.06
C LEU A 227 -0.91 17.62 24.33
N ALA A 228 -0.48 16.88 25.35
CA ALA A 228 0.00 17.46 26.60
C ALA A 228 1.22 18.37 26.36
N MET A 229 2.17 17.95 25.52
CA MET A 229 3.33 18.77 25.15
C MET A 229 2.93 20.05 24.40
N SER A 230 1.94 19.99 23.51
CA SER A 230 1.44 21.17 22.78
C SER A 230 0.81 22.24 23.68
N SER A 231 0.39 21.87 24.89
CA SER A 231 -0.16 22.80 25.89
C SER A 231 0.91 23.47 26.76
N LEU A 232 2.18 23.05 26.68
CA LEU A 232 3.25 23.59 27.50
C LEU A 232 3.89 24.82 26.85
N LYS A 233 4.25 25.81 27.68
CA LYS A 233 4.97 27.02 27.24
C LYS A 233 6.42 26.74 26.84
N CYS A 234 7.04 25.69 27.39
CA CYS A 234 8.42 25.33 27.10
C CYS A 234 8.59 24.60 25.76
N GLY A 235 7.50 24.18 25.11
CA GLY A 235 7.55 23.44 23.86
C GLY A 235 8.38 22.14 23.97
N LEU A 236 8.96 21.72 22.84
CA LEU A 236 9.85 20.56 22.80
C LEU A 236 11.29 21.00 23.07
N LEU A 237 11.91 20.40 24.09
CA LEU A 237 13.28 20.66 24.50
C LEU A 237 14.25 19.66 23.84
N PRO A 238 15.50 20.05 23.54
CA PRO A 238 16.52 19.17 22.95
C PRO A 238 17.12 18.21 24.01
N LEU A 239 16.28 17.32 24.54
CA LEU A 239 16.62 16.36 25.60
C LEU A 239 17.05 15.00 25.09
N CYS A 240 16.66 14.65 23.87
CA CYS A 240 16.94 13.35 23.27
C CYS A 240 17.19 13.46 21.78
N HIS A 241 17.82 12.43 21.21
CA HIS A 241 18.12 12.36 19.78
C HIS A 241 16.87 12.63 18.91
N GLY A 242 15.71 12.09 19.29
CA GLY A 242 14.44 12.28 18.57
C GLY A 242 14.00 13.75 18.48
N ALA A 243 14.13 14.51 19.57
CA ALA A 243 13.81 15.94 19.57
C ALA A 243 14.75 16.75 18.65
N ILE A 244 16.00 16.30 18.52
CA ILE A 244 17.02 17.01 17.73
C ILE A 244 16.86 16.73 16.24
N VAL A 245 16.59 15.49 15.82
CA VAL A 245 16.56 15.12 14.40
C VAL A 245 15.36 15.69 13.62
N ILE A 246 14.23 15.93 14.30
CA ILE A 246 13.06 16.57 13.71
C ILE A 246 13.27 18.07 13.47
N GLY A 247 14.25 18.68 14.15
CA GLY A 247 14.58 20.09 14.06
C GLY A 247 13.75 20.98 14.97
N GLU A 248 13.77 22.28 14.66
CA GLU A 248 12.97 23.26 15.38
C GLU A 248 11.48 23.00 15.19
N VAL A 249 10.74 23.08 16.30
CA VAL A 249 9.29 22.87 16.34
C VAL A 249 8.61 24.23 16.49
N SER A 250 7.83 24.61 15.48
CA SER A 250 7.02 25.82 15.53
C SER A 250 5.85 25.65 16.50
N GLN A 251 5.32 26.76 17.00
CA GLN A 251 4.10 26.76 17.81
C GLN A 251 3.07 27.73 17.23
N HIS A 252 1.82 27.29 17.20
CA HIS A 252 0.72 28.09 16.71
C HIS A 252 -0.47 27.98 17.69
N PRO A 253 -0.99 29.11 18.21
CA PRO A 253 -2.23 29.12 18.96
C PRO A 253 -3.37 28.64 18.06
N TYR A 254 -3.97 27.50 18.39
CA TYR A 254 -5.00 26.88 17.56
C TYR A 254 -6.30 26.75 18.34
N LEU A 255 -7.35 27.42 17.85
CA LEU A 255 -8.64 27.47 18.54
C LEU A 255 -9.62 26.38 18.07
N GLY A 256 -9.31 25.68 16.97
CA GLY A 256 -10.20 24.70 16.34
C GLY A 256 -11.48 25.37 15.82
N GLY A 257 -11.55 25.65 14.53
CA GLY A 257 -12.71 26.36 13.97
C GLY A 257 -12.57 26.71 12.50
N LEU A 258 -13.54 27.49 12.00
CA LEU A 258 -13.59 27.96 10.61
C LEU A 258 -12.28 28.67 10.24
N PHE A 259 -11.62 28.17 9.21
CA PHE A 259 -10.37 28.72 8.68
C PHE A 259 -10.64 30.03 7.94
N GLU A 260 -10.75 31.10 8.71
CA GLU A 260 -10.67 32.46 8.19
C GLU A 260 -9.36 32.64 7.40
N PRO A 261 -9.36 33.44 6.33
CA PRO A 261 -8.18 33.65 5.49
C PRO A 261 -6.98 34.18 6.29
N GLU A 262 -7.21 35.01 7.31
CA GLU A 262 -6.16 35.51 8.21
C GLU A 262 -5.45 34.39 8.99
N GLU A 263 -6.17 33.35 9.36
CA GLU A 263 -5.61 32.22 10.12
C GLU A 263 -4.65 31.40 9.25
N ARG A 264 -4.96 31.27 7.95
CA ARG A 264 -4.08 30.60 6.98
C ARG A 264 -2.72 31.30 6.89
N GLU A 265 -2.72 32.64 6.84
CA GLU A 265 -1.49 33.43 6.81
C GLU A 265 -0.71 33.34 8.12
N LYS A 266 -1.39 33.27 9.27
CA LYS A 266 -0.74 33.09 10.58
C LYS A 266 -0.08 31.71 10.67
N ILE A 267 -0.74 30.65 10.23
CA ILE A 267 -0.19 29.29 10.19
C ILE A 267 1.05 29.23 9.30
N ALA A 268 0.96 29.80 8.08
CA ALA A 268 2.09 29.87 7.16
C ALA A 268 3.30 30.59 7.77
N ARG A 269 3.07 31.74 8.41
CA ARG A 269 4.12 32.51 9.07
C ARG A 269 4.74 31.78 10.26
N ASN A 270 3.92 31.15 11.11
CA ASN A 270 4.41 30.43 12.28
C ASN A 270 5.19 29.17 11.92
N LEU A 271 4.76 28.43 10.89
CA LEU A 271 5.50 27.27 10.38
C LEU A 271 6.84 27.71 9.76
N GLY A 272 6.85 28.86 9.09
CA GLY A 272 8.05 29.39 8.46
C GLY A 272 8.57 28.53 7.30
N PRO A 273 9.75 28.87 6.75
CA PRO A 273 10.30 28.23 5.55
C PRO A 273 11.09 26.94 5.85
N MET A 274 11.55 26.74 7.09
CA MET A 274 12.45 25.64 7.44
C MET A 274 11.76 24.54 8.23
N ASN A 275 10.89 24.90 9.19
CA ASN A 275 10.36 23.94 10.14
C ASN A 275 9.42 22.96 9.43
N LYS A 276 9.47 21.71 9.88
CA LYS A 276 8.65 20.60 9.36
C LYS A 276 7.64 20.11 10.41
N VAL A 277 7.76 20.53 11.66
CA VAL A 277 6.84 20.16 12.74
C VAL A 277 6.31 21.43 13.39
N MET A 278 5.00 21.46 13.65
CA MET A 278 4.36 22.57 14.36
C MET A 278 3.37 22.03 15.40
N PHE A 279 3.50 22.49 16.64
CA PHE A 279 2.48 22.29 17.66
C PHE A 279 1.30 23.22 17.44
N LEU A 280 0.12 22.61 17.48
CA LEU A 280 -1.16 23.30 17.57
C LEU A 280 -1.52 23.36 19.05
N ALA A 281 -1.46 24.56 19.64
CA ALA A 281 -1.58 24.70 21.09
C ALA A 281 -2.89 24.08 21.60
N ASN A 282 -2.79 23.16 22.56
CA ASN A 282 -3.93 22.44 23.15
C ASN A 282 -4.68 21.49 22.21
N HIS A 283 -4.10 21.14 21.05
CA HIS A 283 -4.77 20.29 20.07
C HIS A 283 -3.92 19.12 19.59
N GLY A 284 -2.61 19.31 19.46
CA GLY A 284 -1.69 18.27 18.99
C GLY A 284 -0.56 18.85 18.15
N ALA A 285 -0.15 18.14 17.10
CA ALA A 285 0.89 18.59 16.19
C ALA A 285 0.62 18.19 14.75
N VAL A 286 1.11 19.01 13.82
CA VAL A 286 1.23 18.64 12.40
C VAL A 286 2.69 18.34 12.08
N CYS A 287 2.92 17.17 11.49
CA CYS A 287 4.23 16.73 11.03
C CYS A 287 4.23 16.69 9.50
N CYS A 288 5.11 17.47 8.91
CA CYS A 288 5.23 17.65 7.47
C CYS A 288 6.46 16.92 6.93
N GLY A 289 6.42 16.56 5.65
CA GLY A 289 7.56 15.99 4.95
C GLY A 289 7.48 16.21 3.45
N GLU A 290 8.63 16.20 2.78
CA GLU A 290 8.72 16.19 1.31
C GLU A 290 8.36 14.82 0.74
N THR A 291 8.25 13.82 1.61
CA THR A 291 7.80 12.45 1.31
C THR A 291 6.96 11.91 2.45
N VAL A 292 6.19 10.85 2.19
CA VAL A 292 5.42 10.14 3.24
C VAL A 292 6.36 9.57 4.29
N GLU A 293 7.52 9.07 3.86
CA GLU A 293 8.55 8.51 4.73
C GLU A 293 9.11 9.54 5.72
N GLU A 294 9.40 10.76 5.24
CA GLU A 294 9.89 11.84 6.09
C GLU A 294 8.81 12.35 7.05
N ALA A 295 7.56 12.50 6.58
CA ALA A 295 6.46 12.91 7.46
C ALA A 295 6.26 11.88 8.59
N PHE A 296 6.28 10.59 8.26
CA PHE A 296 6.17 9.51 9.25
C PHE A 296 7.38 9.49 10.21
N PHE A 297 8.60 9.68 9.70
CA PHE A 297 9.81 9.83 10.52
C PHE A 297 9.66 10.95 11.55
N ASN A 298 9.14 12.11 11.13
CA ASN A 298 8.90 13.24 12.02
C ASN A 298 7.86 12.91 13.09
N VAL A 299 6.76 12.23 12.75
CA VAL A 299 5.76 11.77 13.73
C VAL A 299 6.37 10.81 14.74
N HIS A 300 7.10 9.79 14.27
CA HIS A 300 7.68 8.76 15.13
C HIS A 300 8.62 9.37 16.17
N HIS A 301 9.54 10.22 15.73
CA HIS A 301 10.49 10.88 16.61
C HIS A 301 9.83 11.93 17.51
N LEU A 302 8.81 12.65 17.03
CA LEU A 302 8.05 13.61 17.84
C LEU A 302 7.32 12.91 18.99
N VAL A 303 6.60 11.83 18.72
CA VAL A 303 5.83 11.10 19.75
C VAL A 303 6.77 10.60 20.85
N LEU A 304 7.87 9.95 20.46
CA LEU A 304 8.89 9.48 21.41
C LEU A 304 9.55 10.62 22.19
N ALA A 305 9.86 11.74 21.54
CA ALA A 305 10.45 12.90 22.19
C ALA A 305 9.49 13.52 23.23
N CYS A 306 8.21 13.65 22.86
CA CYS A 306 7.16 14.12 23.77
C CYS A 306 6.99 13.19 24.98
N GLU A 307 6.95 11.87 24.76
CA GLU A 307 6.87 10.90 25.86
C GLU A 307 8.07 10.99 26.81
N ASN A 308 9.27 11.11 26.28
CA ASN A 308 10.49 11.24 27.07
C ASN A 308 10.47 12.54 27.88
N GLN A 309 10.14 13.66 27.25
CA GLN A 309 10.09 14.95 27.95
C GLN A 309 9.02 14.95 29.04
N LEU A 310 7.81 14.44 28.79
CA LEU A 310 6.76 14.36 29.81
C LEU A 310 7.16 13.52 31.02
N LYS A 311 7.90 12.43 30.82
CA LYS A 311 8.45 11.62 31.93
C LYS A 311 9.48 12.37 32.76
N LEU A 312 10.18 13.34 32.15
CA LEU A 312 11.20 14.17 32.80
C LEU A 312 10.63 15.44 33.44
N MET A 313 9.47 15.92 33.01
CA MET A 313 8.83 17.16 33.52
C MET A 313 8.70 17.22 35.06
N PRO A 314 8.36 16.14 35.80
CA PRO A 314 8.27 16.18 37.26
C PRO A 314 9.58 16.54 37.99
N LEU A 315 10.72 16.41 37.31
CA LEU A 315 12.04 16.75 37.88
C LEU A 315 12.33 18.26 37.83
N GLY A 316 11.50 19.06 37.16
CA GLY A 316 11.76 20.48 36.91
C GLY A 316 12.67 20.70 35.72
N VAL A 317 12.31 21.63 34.82
CA VAL A 317 13.05 21.90 33.57
C VAL A 317 14.47 22.41 33.86
N GLU A 318 14.64 23.12 34.96
CA GLU A 318 15.91 23.64 35.48
C GLU A 318 16.92 22.57 35.87
N ASN A 319 16.46 21.34 36.16
CA ASN A 319 17.32 20.21 36.53
C ASN A 319 17.68 19.34 35.33
N LEU A 320 17.21 19.69 34.12
CA LEU A 320 17.45 18.92 32.90
C LEU A 320 18.70 19.41 32.17
N VAL A 321 19.50 18.46 31.69
CA VAL A 321 20.66 18.75 30.84
C VAL A 321 20.19 18.88 29.39
N LEU A 322 20.22 20.10 28.87
CA LEU A 322 19.93 20.37 27.46
C LEU A 322 21.17 20.10 26.60
N VAL A 323 20.96 19.52 25.41
CA VAL A 323 22.04 19.35 24.43
C VAL A 323 22.39 20.73 23.85
N PRO A 324 23.69 21.13 23.82
CA PRO A 324 24.10 22.42 23.28
C PRO A 324 23.73 22.60 21.80
N ASP A 325 23.38 23.83 21.40
CA ASP A 325 22.91 24.16 20.05
C ASP A 325 23.86 23.73 18.93
N GLU A 326 25.17 23.84 19.13
CA GLU A 326 26.16 23.38 18.15
C GLU A 326 26.09 21.87 17.92
N THR A 327 25.88 21.09 18.99
CA THR A 327 25.71 19.64 18.92
C THR A 327 24.38 19.31 18.27
N CYS A 328 23.31 20.03 18.62
CA CYS A 328 22.00 19.87 17.98
C CYS A 328 22.08 20.06 16.46
N LYS A 329 22.73 21.12 15.99
CA LYS A 329 22.95 21.39 14.56
C LYS A 329 23.72 20.26 13.87
N LYS A 330 24.84 19.80 14.47
CA LYS A 330 25.65 18.70 13.93
C LYS A 330 24.84 17.40 13.79
N VAL A 331 24.04 17.05 14.81
CA VAL A 331 23.19 15.84 14.80
C VAL A 331 22.07 15.97 13.78
N TYR A 332 21.40 17.12 13.71
CA TYR A 332 20.35 17.40 12.73
C TYR A 332 20.85 17.32 11.27
N GLU A 333 22.05 17.84 11.00
CA GLU A 333 22.69 17.74 9.69
C GLU A 333 23.17 16.31 9.37
N ALA A 334 23.67 15.58 10.37
CA ALA A 334 24.09 14.19 10.19
C ALA A 334 22.90 13.29 9.81
N ALA A 335 21.72 13.49 10.42
CA ALA A 335 20.50 12.75 10.08
C ALA A 335 20.01 12.99 8.64
N ARG A 336 20.43 14.10 8.01
CA ARG A 336 20.12 14.45 6.61
C ARG A 336 21.14 13.93 5.60
N ARG A 337 22.24 13.34 6.07
CA ARG A 337 23.25 12.72 5.23
C ARG A 337 23.00 11.20 5.13
N PRO A 338 23.39 10.56 4.00
CA PRO A 338 23.32 9.11 3.91
C PRO A 338 24.25 8.45 4.94
N PRO A 339 23.85 7.34 5.57
CA PRO A 339 24.70 6.62 6.51
C PRO A 339 25.87 5.95 5.77
N ASP A 340 27.05 5.95 6.37
CA ASP A 340 28.28 5.37 5.78
C ASP A 340 28.15 3.87 5.46
N ALA A 341 27.17 3.19 6.07
CA ALA A 341 26.88 1.77 5.90
C ALA A 341 25.98 1.44 4.69
N THR A 342 25.54 2.42 3.88
CA THR A 342 24.91 2.08 2.59
C THR A 342 25.95 1.34 1.73
N PRO A 343 25.68 0.09 1.30
CA PRO A 343 26.63 -0.62 0.49
C PRO A 343 26.87 0.20 -0.78
N LYS A 344 28.12 0.62 -0.98
CA LYS A 344 28.61 1.13 -2.27
C LYS A 344 28.48 -0.02 -3.27
N GLN A 345 27.29 -0.22 -3.83
CA GLN A 345 27.08 -1.27 -4.81
C GLN A 345 27.69 -0.81 -6.14
N LEU A 346 28.84 -1.42 -6.47
CA LEU A 346 29.49 -1.48 -7.78
C LEU A 346 30.06 -0.15 -8.33
N GLN A 347 31.02 0.45 -7.62
CA GLN A 347 32.14 1.08 -8.30
C GLN A 347 33.28 0.06 -8.35
N ASP A 348 33.91 -0.07 -9.51
CA ASP A 348 34.99 -0.98 -9.90
C ASP A 348 34.62 -2.43 -10.25
N SER A 349 33.97 -2.56 -11.41
CA SER A 349 34.34 -3.60 -12.39
C SER A 349 34.14 -3.02 -13.78
N THR A 350 35.10 -2.20 -14.22
CA THR A 350 35.28 -1.85 -15.63
C THR A 350 35.76 -3.09 -16.36
N ASP A 351 34.83 -3.82 -16.99
CA ASP A 351 35.02 -4.57 -18.25
C ASP A 351 33.68 -5.23 -18.64
N GLY A 352 32.83 -4.45 -19.32
CA GLY A 352 31.56 -4.92 -19.89
C GLY A 352 30.78 -3.79 -20.59
N PRO A 353 30.18 -4.03 -21.77
CA PRO A 353 29.64 -2.97 -22.60
C PRO A 353 28.39 -2.34 -21.98
N ALA A 354 28.31 -1.01 -22.11
CA ALA A 354 27.37 -0.12 -21.45
C ALA A 354 25.89 -0.55 -21.54
N THR A 355 25.36 -1.09 -20.45
CA THR A 355 23.91 -1.14 -20.19
C THR A 355 23.55 -0.12 -19.11
N SER A 356 22.91 0.97 -19.53
CA SER A 356 22.17 1.97 -18.73
C SER A 356 22.59 2.08 -17.25
N SER A 357 23.48 3.03 -16.96
CA SER A 357 23.80 3.48 -15.60
C SER A 357 22.51 3.80 -14.82
N LYS A 358 22.08 2.89 -13.94
CA LYS A 358 20.98 3.16 -13.00
C LYS A 358 21.44 4.29 -12.08
N LYS A 359 21.02 5.52 -12.34
CA LYS A 359 21.23 6.65 -11.42
C LYS A 359 20.70 6.25 -10.04
N GLU A 360 21.58 6.20 -9.04
CA GLU A 360 21.17 5.96 -7.67
C GLU A 360 20.14 7.01 -7.24
N LYS A 361 19.08 6.57 -6.55
CA LYS A 361 18.03 7.48 -6.08
C LYS A 361 18.61 8.40 -5.01
N PRO A 362 18.33 9.72 -5.03
CA PRO A 362 18.83 10.64 -4.02
C PRO A 362 18.42 10.19 -2.61
N TRP A 363 19.32 10.42 -1.65
CA TRP A 363 19.07 10.20 -0.23
C TRP A 363 17.89 11.05 0.23
N ARG A 364 17.04 10.47 1.08
CA ARG A 364 15.90 11.15 1.71
C ARG A 364 15.73 10.63 3.13
N VAL A 365 15.40 11.53 4.04
CA VAL A 365 15.19 11.24 5.47
C VAL A 365 14.03 10.24 5.64
N GLY A 366 14.16 9.35 6.63
CA GLY A 366 13.12 8.38 6.98
C GLY A 366 13.01 7.16 6.06
N VAL A 367 13.64 7.15 4.88
CA VAL A 367 13.45 6.08 3.89
C VAL A 367 13.91 4.71 4.39
N VAL A 368 15.06 4.64 5.08
CA VAL A 368 15.62 3.36 5.56
C VAL A 368 14.72 2.73 6.63
N GLU A 369 14.28 3.54 7.58
CA GLU A 369 13.38 3.13 8.65
C GLU A 369 12.01 2.73 8.09
N PHE A 370 11.43 3.56 7.22
CA PHE A 370 10.16 3.27 6.58
C PHE A 370 10.23 1.97 5.78
N GLU A 371 11.31 1.74 5.01
CA GLU A 371 11.51 0.48 4.27
C GLU A 371 11.59 -0.73 5.20
N ALA A 372 12.22 -0.60 6.38
CA ALA A 372 12.21 -1.66 7.39
C ALA A 372 10.80 -1.96 7.92
N LEU A 373 10.00 -0.91 8.16
CA LEU A 373 8.60 -1.04 8.57
C LEU A 373 7.74 -1.68 7.47
N MET A 374 8.01 -1.43 6.20
CA MET A 374 7.32 -2.10 5.10
C MET A 374 7.58 -3.61 5.10
N ARG A 375 8.83 -4.04 5.39
CA ARG A 375 9.14 -5.46 5.54
C ARG A 375 8.37 -6.10 6.68
N MET A 376 8.25 -5.40 7.81
CA MET A 376 7.44 -5.85 8.94
C MET A 376 5.97 -6.03 8.53
N LEU A 377 5.38 -5.03 7.86
CA LEU A 377 4.00 -5.10 7.37
C LEU A 377 3.79 -6.24 6.36
N ASP A 378 4.71 -6.41 5.40
CA ASP A 378 4.61 -7.48 4.41
C ASP A 378 4.72 -8.86 5.04
N ASN A 379 5.62 -9.03 6.02
CA ASN A 379 5.74 -10.26 6.81
C ASN A 379 4.49 -10.55 7.65
N ALA A 380 3.81 -9.51 8.12
CA ALA A 380 2.53 -9.63 8.82
C ALA A 380 1.33 -9.86 7.89
N GLY A 381 1.53 -9.88 6.56
CA GLY A 381 0.50 -10.20 5.57
C GLY A 381 -0.20 -9.01 4.92
N PHE A 382 0.17 -7.76 5.28
CA PHE A 382 -0.49 -6.56 4.77
C PHE A 382 -0.24 -6.28 3.28
N ARG A 383 0.73 -6.94 2.63
CA ARG A 383 1.00 -6.80 1.18
C ARG A 383 1.02 -5.33 0.75
N THR A 384 1.95 -4.56 1.29
CA THR A 384 2.12 -3.10 1.09
C THR A 384 2.24 -2.70 -0.37
N GLY A 385 2.81 -3.56 -1.22
CA GLY A 385 3.18 -3.20 -2.59
C GLY A 385 4.36 -2.23 -2.65
N TYR A 386 5.13 -2.10 -1.56
CA TYR A 386 6.28 -1.21 -1.49
C TYR A 386 7.42 -1.68 -2.40
N ILE A 387 8.10 -0.72 -3.03
CA ILE A 387 9.25 -0.98 -3.90
C ILE A 387 10.54 -0.79 -3.09
N TYR A 388 11.10 -1.91 -2.63
CA TYR A 388 12.34 -1.94 -1.83
C TYR A 388 13.55 -1.44 -2.62
N ARG A 389 14.33 -0.53 -2.01
CA ARG A 389 15.65 -0.13 -2.52
C ARG A 389 16.67 -1.25 -2.30
N HIS A 390 16.62 -1.89 -1.13
CA HIS A 390 17.48 -3.02 -0.78
C HIS A 390 16.59 -4.25 -0.54
N PRO A 391 16.17 -4.97 -1.61
CA PRO A 391 15.40 -6.18 -1.43
C PRO A 391 16.23 -7.20 -0.63
N LEU A 392 15.61 -7.83 0.37
CA LEU A 392 16.22 -8.96 1.07
C LEU A 392 16.25 -10.15 0.11
N VAL A 393 17.30 -10.23 -0.70
CA VAL A 393 17.57 -11.42 -1.51
C VAL A 393 18.08 -12.48 -0.54
N LYS A 394 17.22 -13.44 -0.18
CA LYS A 394 17.74 -14.74 0.29
C LYS A 394 18.50 -15.31 -0.89
N GLY A 395 19.83 -15.34 -0.81
CA GLY A 395 20.62 -16.08 -1.79
C GLY A 395 20.08 -17.50 -1.86
N GLU A 396 19.88 -18.04 -3.06
CA GLU A 396 19.70 -19.48 -3.17
C GLU A 396 20.91 -20.12 -2.46
N PRO A 397 20.72 -21.13 -1.58
CA PRO A 397 21.85 -21.85 -1.04
C PRO A 397 22.70 -22.30 -2.22
N PRO A 398 24.04 -22.12 -2.19
CA PRO A 398 24.90 -22.45 -3.31
C PRO A 398 24.61 -23.90 -3.69
N ARG A 399 24.06 -24.09 -4.89
CA ARG A 399 23.86 -25.45 -5.40
C ARG A 399 25.24 -26.08 -5.46
N PRO A 400 25.46 -27.26 -4.86
CA PRO A 400 26.73 -27.96 -5.01
C PRO A 400 26.95 -28.14 -6.51
N ARG A 401 28.13 -27.70 -6.97
CA ARG A 401 28.52 -27.78 -8.37
C ARG A 401 28.68 -29.26 -8.71
N ASN A 402 27.63 -29.85 -9.26
CA ASN A 402 27.61 -31.24 -9.66
C ASN A 402 27.67 -31.26 -11.19
N ASP A 403 28.68 -31.90 -11.76
CA ASP A 403 28.90 -31.95 -13.23
C ASP A 403 27.86 -32.82 -13.96
N VAL A 404 26.81 -33.25 -13.27
CA VAL A 404 25.71 -34.06 -13.78
C VAL A 404 24.38 -33.43 -13.32
N GLU A 405 23.61 -32.88 -14.27
CA GLU A 405 22.23 -32.48 -14.00
C GLU A 405 21.34 -33.72 -13.82
N VAL A 406 20.77 -33.87 -12.62
CA VAL A 406 19.84 -34.97 -12.33
C VAL A 406 18.43 -34.57 -12.80
N PRO A 407 17.75 -35.38 -13.64
CA PRO A 407 16.39 -35.09 -14.06
C PRO A 407 15.44 -35.01 -12.87
N PRO A 408 14.41 -34.15 -12.90
CA PRO A 408 13.48 -33.91 -11.78
C PRO A 408 12.64 -35.12 -11.35
N ALA A 409 12.78 -36.28 -12.02
CA ALA A 409 12.11 -37.52 -11.67
C ALA A 409 12.87 -38.38 -10.65
N VAL A 410 14.13 -38.07 -10.30
CA VAL A 410 14.96 -38.93 -9.44
C VAL A 410 15.48 -38.18 -8.21
N SER A 411 14.57 -37.74 -7.34
CA SER A 411 14.90 -37.37 -5.97
C SER A 411 13.96 -38.06 -5.00
N SER A 412 14.17 -39.37 -4.82
CA SER A 412 13.67 -40.13 -3.66
C SER A 412 14.81 -40.47 -2.68
N LEU A 413 16.00 -39.87 -2.85
CA LEU A 413 17.13 -40.10 -1.95
C LEU A 413 17.37 -38.86 -1.10
N GLY A 414 16.87 -38.92 0.13
CA GLY A 414 17.06 -37.91 1.15
C GLY A 414 18.50 -37.89 1.67
N TYR A 415 18.98 -36.68 1.95
CA TYR A 415 20.05 -36.45 2.92
C TYR A 415 19.57 -35.38 3.91
N LEU A 416 19.24 -35.89 5.10
CA LEU A 416 19.32 -35.29 6.44
C LEU A 416 19.56 -33.78 6.56
N LEU A 417 18.56 -33.06 7.04
CA LEU A 417 18.66 -32.17 8.22
C LEU A 417 17.25 -31.88 8.76
N GLU A 418 17.16 -31.81 10.08
CA GLU A 418 16.01 -31.92 11.00
C GLU A 418 14.93 -30.82 10.89
N GLU A 419 14.91 -30.05 9.80
CA GLU A 419 14.04 -28.88 9.63
C GLU A 419 12.73 -29.19 8.86
N GLU A 420 12.63 -30.40 8.28
CA GLU A 420 11.54 -30.77 7.37
C GLU A 420 10.25 -31.25 8.08
N GLU A 421 10.30 -31.70 9.34
CA GLU A 421 9.08 -32.15 10.04
C GLU A 421 8.10 -31.01 10.36
N LEU A 422 8.62 -29.79 10.53
CA LEU A 422 7.82 -28.57 10.66
C LEU A 422 7.19 -28.12 9.33
N TYR A 423 7.79 -28.49 8.20
CA TYR A 423 7.30 -28.17 6.86
C TYR A 423 6.32 -29.21 6.29
N LYS A 424 6.37 -30.45 6.77
CA LYS A 424 5.49 -31.54 6.29
C LYS A 424 4.01 -31.36 6.62
N HIS A 425 3.67 -30.49 7.58
CA HIS A 425 2.27 -30.27 8.02
C HIS A 425 1.60 -29.04 7.39
N GLY A 426 2.27 -28.30 6.50
CA GLY A 426 1.73 -27.11 5.85
C GLY A 426 1.24 -27.37 4.42
N GLN A 427 0.16 -26.68 4.00
CA GLN A 427 -0.49 -26.75 2.68
C GLN A 427 0.39 -26.36 1.45
N TRP A 428 1.70 -26.27 1.63
CA TRP A 428 2.67 -25.82 0.63
C TRP A 428 3.06 -26.88 -0.41
N LYS A 429 2.63 -28.14 -0.24
CA LYS A 429 2.90 -29.23 -1.19
C LYS A 429 2.35 -28.95 -2.61
N LYS A 430 1.26 -28.18 -2.74
CA LYS A 430 0.64 -27.88 -4.05
C LYS A 430 1.39 -26.84 -4.88
N TYR A 431 2.17 -25.94 -4.26
CA TYR A 431 2.92 -24.91 -5.00
C TYR A 431 4.22 -25.44 -5.62
N ILE A 432 4.79 -26.52 -5.08
CA ILE A 432 6.03 -27.14 -5.58
C ILE A 432 5.75 -27.99 -6.83
N ASP A 433 4.59 -28.63 -6.94
CA ASP A 433 4.26 -29.49 -8.08
C ASP A 433 4.03 -28.69 -9.39
N GLY A 434 3.55 -27.45 -9.30
CA GLY A 434 3.38 -26.57 -10.47
C GLY A 434 4.70 -26.17 -11.15
N ARG A 435 5.82 -26.10 -10.41
CA ARG A 435 7.15 -25.84 -10.98
C ARG A 435 7.70 -27.03 -11.76
N LYS A 436 7.40 -28.26 -11.33
CA LYS A 436 7.88 -29.49 -12.00
C LYS A 436 7.39 -29.58 -13.45
N THR A 437 6.20 -29.08 -13.73
CA THR A 437 5.63 -29.09 -15.09
C THR A 437 6.40 -28.18 -16.03
N HIS A 438 6.80 -27.00 -15.57
CA HIS A 438 7.51 -26.00 -16.38
C HIS A 438 8.97 -26.39 -16.68
N ASP A 439 9.63 -27.04 -15.71
CA ASP A 439 10.99 -27.56 -15.90
C ASP A 439 11.02 -28.78 -16.83
N ARG A 440 9.94 -29.59 -16.84
CA ARG A 440 9.79 -30.72 -17.76
C ARG A 440 9.64 -30.28 -19.23
N THR A 441 8.90 -29.19 -19.49
CA THR A 441 8.77 -28.60 -20.83
C THR A 441 10.06 -27.96 -21.33
N ARG A 442 10.88 -27.41 -20.41
CA ARG A 442 12.18 -26.83 -20.73
C ARG A 442 13.21 -27.89 -21.14
N TRP A 443 13.15 -29.07 -20.54
CA TRP A 443 14.04 -30.19 -20.83
C TRP A 443 13.75 -30.83 -22.20
N LEU A 444 12.46 -30.98 -22.54
CA LEU A 444 11.99 -31.51 -23.83
C LEU A 444 12.38 -30.64 -25.04
N ASN A 445 12.70 -29.36 -24.81
CA ASN A 445 13.12 -28.40 -25.84
C ASN A 445 14.61 -28.02 -25.75
N SER A 446 15.42 -28.76 -24.99
CA SER A 446 16.86 -28.49 -24.95
C SER A 446 17.51 -28.94 -26.28
N PRO A 447 18.38 -28.12 -26.90
CA PRO A 447 18.98 -28.42 -28.21
C PRO A 447 20.06 -29.52 -28.17
N ASN A 448 20.22 -30.21 -27.05
CA ASN A 448 21.29 -31.17 -26.80
C ASN A 448 20.86 -32.59 -27.21
N VAL A 449 21.75 -33.33 -27.87
CA VAL A 449 21.54 -34.74 -28.21
C VAL A 449 22.08 -35.59 -27.06
N TYR A 450 21.25 -36.49 -26.53
CA TYR A 450 21.61 -37.36 -25.41
C TYR A 450 21.70 -38.81 -25.86
N GLN A 451 22.75 -39.53 -25.42
CA GLN A 451 22.92 -40.95 -25.68
C GLN A 451 22.71 -41.76 -24.40
N LYS A 452 21.91 -42.83 -24.51
CA LYS A 452 21.75 -43.83 -23.46
C LYS A 452 22.96 -44.76 -23.49
N VAL A 453 23.74 -44.79 -22.41
CA VAL A 453 24.90 -45.68 -22.23
C VAL A 453 24.61 -46.62 -21.06
N GLU A 454 24.68 -47.93 -21.31
CA GLU A 454 24.53 -48.94 -20.25
C GLU A 454 25.90 -49.25 -19.66
N ILE A 455 26.11 -48.90 -18.39
CA ILE A 455 27.35 -49.12 -17.66
C ILE A 455 27.07 -50.16 -16.57
N LEU A 456 27.94 -51.17 -16.46
CA LEU A 456 27.85 -52.15 -15.37
C LEU A 456 28.42 -51.53 -14.09
N GLU A 457 27.69 -51.70 -13.00
CA GLU A 457 28.10 -51.26 -11.66
C GLU A 457 29.44 -51.90 -11.27
N THR A 458 30.48 -51.10 -11.05
CA THR A 458 31.80 -51.61 -10.62
C THR A 458 31.93 -51.59 -9.11
N GLY A 459 32.30 -52.73 -8.51
CA GLY A 459 32.60 -52.85 -7.07
C GLY A 459 31.72 -53.83 -6.30
N THR A 460 30.76 -54.48 -6.96
CA THR A 460 29.89 -55.51 -6.36
C THR A 460 30.06 -56.85 -7.09
N PRO A 461 29.99 -57.98 -6.38
CA PRO A 461 30.15 -59.32 -6.98
C PRO A 461 29.00 -59.71 -7.93
N ASP A 462 27.87 -58.98 -7.90
CA ASP A 462 26.75 -59.09 -8.85
C ASP A 462 26.42 -57.71 -9.45
N PRO A 463 27.07 -57.31 -10.55
CA PRO A 463 26.93 -55.97 -11.10
C PRO A 463 25.60 -55.80 -11.85
N LYS A 464 24.80 -54.81 -11.44
CA LYS A 464 23.57 -54.44 -12.17
C LYS A 464 23.92 -53.55 -13.36
N LYS A 465 23.16 -53.69 -14.45
CA LYS A 465 23.22 -52.76 -15.59
C LYS A 465 22.56 -51.44 -15.19
N ILE A 466 23.35 -50.38 -15.08
CA ILE A 466 22.88 -49.03 -14.81
C ILE A 466 22.77 -48.31 -16.16
N THR A 467 21.56 -47.83 -16.46
CA THR A 467 21.36 -46.93 -17.60
C THR A 467 21.80 -45.52 -17.19
N LYS A 468 22.81 -44.98 -17.86
CA LYS A 468 23.21 -43.57 -17.75
C LYS A 468 22.86 -42.85 -19.06
N VAL A 469 22.56 -41.56 -18.97
CA VAL A 469 22.28 -40.72 -20.15
C VAL A 469 23.37 -39.67 -20.20
N GLU A 470 24.15 -39.64 -21.27
CA GLU A 470 25.26 -38.70 -21.46
C GLU A 470 24.95 -37.70 -22.58
N MET A 471 25.39 -36.46 -22.41
CA MET A 471 25.19 -35.39 -23.38
C MET A 471 26.30 -35.44 -24.43
N ILE A 472 25.95 -35.49 -25.71
CA ILE A 472 26.93 -35.50 -26.80
C ILE A 472 27.38 -34.07 -27.06
N THR A 473 28.59 -33.72 -26.62
CA THR A 473 29.29 -32.49 -27.03
C THR A 473 30.08 -32.77 -28.31
N PHE A 474 30.14 -31.80 -29.23
CA PHE A 474 30.73 -31.94 -30.58
C PHE A 474 32.25 -32.23 -30.59
N GLU A 475 32.92 -32.24 -29.44
CA GLU A 475 34.35 -32.55 -29.33
C GLU A 475 34.65 -34.07 -29.28
N ASN A 476 33.66 -34.91 -28.96
CA ASN A 476 33.86 -36.38 -28.82
C ASN A 476 33.79 -37.16 -30.15
N LYS A 477 33.83 -36.48 -31.31
CA LYS A 477 33.66 -37.12 -32.63
C LYS A 477 34.96 -37.45 -33.37
N THR A 478 36.13 -37.14 -32.81
CA THR A 478 37.43 -37.34 -33.48
C THR A 478 38.22 -38.56 -33.02
N GLU A 479 37.73 -39.36 -32.07
CA GLU A 479 38.42 -40.58 -31.62
C GLU A 479 37.53 -41.83 -31.75
N SER A 480 37.14 -42.17 -32.97
CA SER A 480 36.97 -43.58 -33.34
C SER A 480 37.22 -43.79 -34.84
N LYS A 481 38.33 -44.46 -35.14
CA LYS A 481 38.57 -45.18 -36.39
C LYS A 481 39.04 -46.57 -36.02
#